data_AF-A0A7D6C5T4-F1
#
_entry.id   AF-A0A7D6C5T4-F1
#
_cell.length_a   1.000
_cell.length_b   1.000
_cell.length_c   1.000
_cell.angle_alpha   90.00
_cell.angle_beta   90.00
_cell.angle_gamma   90.00
#
_symmetry.space_group_name_H-M   'P 1'
#
loop_
_entity.id
_entity.type
_entity.pdbx_description
1 polymer ?
#
loop_
_entity_poly.entity_id
_entity_poly.type
_entity_poly.pdbx_seq_one_letter_code
_entity_poly.pdbx_strand_id
1 'polypeptide(L)'
;MNERIAPRASVVGKSRRRLSRAGLIAAITAAVVAAGAGTAAAVAYLTEETVAKGMPGAAVIFEDTDPSCTTTDHVVFDCTLSRAPKSDVLPNPAKQKKAKPAPQPTATDFTNVKQMFVDGQGNIAGGCNGEDAAGLHWICYAGQRAVTEGIIAQDLLGQHLEAPTRG
;
A
#
# COMPACT_ATOMS: atom_id res chain seq x y z
N MET A 1 8.15 65.45 -33.56
CA MET A 1 9.02 65.65 -32.38
C MET A 1 8.11 66.01 -31.21
N ASN A 2 8.44 65.52 -30.00
CA ASN A 2 7.76 65.65 -28.69
C ASN A 2 6.65 64.59 -28.44
N GLU A 3 6.97 63.36 -28.07
CA GLU A 3 7.40 62.83 -26.74
C GLU A 3 6.32 62.81 -25.63
N ARG A 4 5.95 61.57 -25.29
CA ARG A 4 5.68 60.94 -23.97
C ARG A 4 5.29 61.85 -22.80
N ILE A 5 4.26 61.45 -22.05
CA ILE A 5 4.31 61.20 -20.60
C ILE A 5 3.11 60.30 -20.23
N ALA A 6 3.40 59.12 -19.67
CA ALA A 6 2.50 58.43 -18.76
C ALA A 6 2.99 58.70 -17.33
N PRO A 7 2.10 58.91 -16.36
CA PRO A 7 2.42 58.67 -14.96
C PRO A 7 1.72 57.44 -14.40
N ARG A 8 2.39 56.92 -13.37
CA ARG A 8 2.21 55.64 -12.68
C ARG A 8 1.02 55.63 -11.72
N ALA A 9 0.54 54.40 -11.49
CA ALA A 9 0.03 53.81 -10.25
C ALA A 9 -0.34 54.75 -9.08
N SER A 10 -1.52 54.52 -8.48
CA SER A 10 -1.68 53.71 -7.26
C SER A 10 -2.97 54.06 -6.48
N VAL A 11 -3.32 53.13 -5.59
CA VAL A 11 -4.22 53.27 -4.42
C VAL A 11 -5.71 52.96 -4.64
N VAL A 12 -6.01 51.69 -4.36
CA VAL A 12 -7.17 51.16 -3.61
C VAL A 12 -8.12 52.24 -3.08
N GLY A 13 -9.23 52.43 -3.78
CA GLY A 13 -10.41 53.14 -3.29
C GLY A 13 -11.49 52.15 -2.89
N LYS A 14 -11.38 51.55 -1.71
CA LYS A 14 -12.46 50.76 -1.08
C LYS A 14 -13.57 51.71 -0.61
N SER A 15 -14.37 52.24 -1.54
CA SER A 15 -15.55 53.04 -1.20
C SER A 15 -16.72 52.10 -0.90
N ARG A 16 -16.87 51.77 0.39
CA ARG A 16 -18.09 51.21 0.95
C ARG A 16 -19.19 52.25 0.83
N ARG A 17 -20.34 51.82 0.29
CA ARG A 17 -21.69 51.92 0.89
C ARG A 17 -22.72 51.94 -0.23
N ARG A 18 -23.33 50.79 -0.50
CA ARG A 18 -24.76 50.58 -0.24
C ARG A 18 -24.98 49.10 0.04
N LEU A 19 -25.13 48.79 1.32
CA LEU A 19 -25.77 47.56 1.75
C LEU A 19 -27.25 47.66 1.37
N SER A 20 -27.70 46.79 0.48
CA SER A 20 -29.04 46.22 0.58
C SER A 20 -28.92 44.72 0.36
N ARG A 21 -29.35 44.01 1.41
CA ARG A 21 -29.22 42.58 1.62
C ARG A 21 -30.38 41.88 0.90
N ALA A 22 -30.10 41.23 -0.23
CA ALA A 22 -30.85 40.11 -0.83
C ALA A 22 -30.38 39.98 -2.29
N GLY A 23 -29.80 38.90 -2.78
CA GLY A 23 -29.46 37.61 -2.20
C GLY A 23 -28.52 36.87 -3.17
N LEU A 24 -27.60 36.13 -2.56
CA LEU A 24 -26.84 34.96 -3.03
C LEU A 24 -26.27 34.97 -4.46
N ILE A 25 -24.96 35.17 -4.60
CA ILE A 25 -23.95 34.08 -4.59
C ILE A 25 -24.22 33.07 -5.71
N ALA A 26 -23.67 33.34 -6.89
CA ALA A 26 -23.26 32.29 -7.82
C ALA A 26 -21.74 32.13 -7.67
N ALA A 27 -21.34 31.41 -6.62
CA ALA A 27 -20.01 30.84 -6.54
C ALA A 27 -19.93 29.78 -7.64
N ILE A 28 -19.07 30.00 -8.62
CA ILE A 28 -18.73 28.97 -9.59
C ILE A 28 -17.92 27.93 -8.81
N THR A 29 -18.63 26.96 -8.24
CA THR A 29 -18.06 25.71 -7.76
C THR A 29 -17.46 25.02 -8.99
N ALA A 30 -16.16 25.17 -9.18
CA ALA A 30 -15.39 24.26 -9.98
C ALA A 30 -15.60 22.87 -9.37
N ALA A 31 -16.37 22.05 -10.08
CA ALA A 31 -16.69 20.70 -9.69
C ALA A 31 -15.39 19.96 -9.41
N VAL A 32 -15.22 19.53 -8.17
CA VAL A 32 -14.28 18.49 -7.80
C VAL A 32 -14.69 17.28 -8.61
N VAL A 33 -13.98 17.01 -9.71
CA VAL A 33 -14.01 15.67 -10.31
C VAL A 33 -13.42 14.77 -9.25
N ALA A 34 -14.28 14.03 -8.56
CA ALA A 34 -13.88 12.93 -7.72
C ALA A 34 -13.12 11.94 -8.61
N ALA A 35 -11.80 12.11 -8.67
CA ALA A 35 -10.89 11.09 -9.14
C ALA A 35 -10.86 10.00 -8.06
N GLY A 36 -11.97 9.27 -7.93
CA GLY A 36 -11.99 7.93 -7.35
C GLY A 36 -11.41 6.97 -8.37
N ALA A 37 -10.16 7.20 -8.73
CA ALA A 37 -9.33 6.26 -9.45
C ALA A 37 -8.09 6.17 -8.58
N GLY A 38 -7.96 5.05 -7.86
CA GLY A 38 -6.68 4.68 -7.29
C GLY A 38 -5.68 4.82 -8.42
N THR A 39 -4.81 5.82 -8.31
CA THR A 39 -3.66 5.87 -9.19
C THR A 39 -2.97 4.55 -8.94
N ALA A 40 -2.98 3.64 -9.92
CA ALA A 40 -2.05 2.54 -9.94
C ALA A 40 -0.69 3.24 -9.87
N ALA A 41 -0.18 3.39 -8.65
CA ALA A 41 1.07 4.05 -8.41
C ALA A 41 2.03 3.32 -9.32
N ALA A 42 2.72 4.06 -10.18
CA ALA A 42 3.85 3.50 -10.87
C ALA A 42 4.75 2.98 -9.76
N VAL A 43 4.71 1.66 -9.53
CA VAL A 43 5.62 0.98 -8.61
C VAL A 43 6.98 1.23 -9.23
N ALA A 44 7.64 2.28 -8.73
CA ALA A 44 9.01 2.56 -9.04
C ALA A 44 9.78 1.27 -8.77
N TYR A 45 10.66 0.89 -9.69
CA TYR A 45 11.61 -0.22 -9.56
C TYR A 45 12.00 -0.41 -8.09
N LEU A 46 11.42 -1.42 -7.43
CA LEU A 46 11.64 -1.60 -6.00
C LEU A 46 13.04 -2.15 -5.80
N THR A 47 13.68 -1.72 -4.72
CA THR A 47 14.95 -2.29 -4.31
C THR A 47 14.71 -3.52 -3.46
N GLU A 48 15.70 -4.41 -3.41
CA GLU A 48 15.73 -5.57 -2.53
C GLU A 48 15.44 -5.19 -1.07
N GLU A 49 16.08 -4.12 -0.60
CA GLU A 49 15.88 -3.58 0.75
C GLU A 49 14.46 -3.06 0.98
N THR A 50 13.83 -2.45 -0.03
CA THR A 50 12.44 -1.98 0.08
C THR A 50 11.49 -3.16 0.27
N VAL A 51 11.66 -4.22 -0.51
CA VAL A 51 10.80 -5.42 -0.40
C VAL A 51 11.04 -6.12 0.94
N ALA A 52 12.30 -6.33 1.33
CA ALA A 52 12.65 -6.95 2.59
C ALA A 52 12.03 -6.20 3.79
N LYS A 53 12.19 -4.88 3.87
CA LYS A 53 11.56 -4.08 4.94
C LYS A 53 10.04 -4.03 4.83
N GLY A 54 9.51 -4.12 3.61
CA GLY A 54 8.10 -4.10 3.30
C GLY A 54 7.33 -5.33 3.79
N MET A 55 7.98 -6.49 3.84
CA MET A 55 7.36 -7.76 4.29
C MET A 55 6.77 -7.64 5.71
N PRO A 56 7.56 -7.34 6.77
CA PRO A 56 7.01 -7.17 8.11
C PRO A 56 6.14 -5.91 8.26
N GLY A 57 6.23 -4.96 7.32
CA GLY A 57 5.36 -3.78 7.30
C GLY A 57 3.90 -4.09 6.94
N ALA A 58 3.64 -5.23 6.28
CA ALA A 58 2.30 -5.60 5.83
C ALA A 58 1.71 -6.81 6.56
N ALA A 59 2.56 -7.78 6.94
CA ALA A 59 2.12 -9.04 7.52
C ALA A 59 2.88 -9.38 8.81
N VAL A 60 2.11 -9.60 9.88
CA VAL A 60 2.65 -9.86 11.23
C VAL A 60 3.49 -11.15 11.28
N ILE A 61 3.27 -12.11 10.37
CA ILE A 61 4.04 -13.36 10.34
C ILE A 61 5.54 -13.14 10.13
N PHE A 62 5.92 -12.04 9.48
CA PHE A 62 7.31 -11.72 9.16
C PHE A 62 8.01 -10.93 10.28
N GLU A 63 7.31 -10.58 11.36
CA GLU A 63 7.94 -9.99 12.54
C GLU A 63 9.01 -10.93 13.12
N ASP A 64 10.18 -10.36 13.44
CA ASP A 64 11.35 -11.11 13.91
C ASP A 64 11.88 -12.18 12.94
N THR A 65 11.64 -12.08 11.63
CA THR A 65 12.15 -13.06 10.65
C THR A 65 13.37 -12.57 9.87
N ASP A 66 13.67 -11.28 9.92
CA ASP A 66 14.80 -10.62 9.24
C ASP A 66 14.93 -11.02 7.76
N PRO A 67 13.97 -10.62 6.91
CA PRO A 67 13.99 -10.94 5.49
C PRO A 67 15.19 -10.33 4.76
N SER A 68 15.70 -11.06 3.78
CA SER A 68 16.69 -10.58 2.81
C SER A 68 16.27 -11.01 1.41
N CYS A 69 16.31 -10.10 0.45
CA CYS A 69 15.83 -10.34 -0.90
C CYS A 69 16.92 -10.10 -1.93
N THR A 70 16.81 -10.79 -3.08
CA THR A 70 17.63 -10.55 -4.26
C THR A 70 16.74 -10.42 -5.50
N THR A 71 17.18 -9.68 -6.51
CA THR A 71 16.43 -9.56 -7.78
C THR A 71 17.37 -9.38 -8.97
N THR A 72 16.86 -9.66 -10.16
CA THR A 72 17.53 -9.34 -11.43
C THR A 72 16.72 -8.39 -12.32
N ASP A 73 15.43 -8.22 -12.05
CA ASP A 73 14.50 -7.46 -12.89
C ASP A 73 13.70 -6.39 -12.11
N HIS A 74 13.88 -6.32 -10.78
CA HIS A 74 13.17 -5.41 -9.86
C HIS A 74 11.65 -5.58 -9.83
N VAL A 75 11.15 -6.70 -10.35
CA VAL A 75 9.72 -7.06 -10.35
C VAL A 75 9.52 -8.35 -9.57
N VAL A 76 10.43 -9.30 -9.69
CA VAL A 76 10.43 -10.57 -8.96
C VAL A 76 11.62 -10.59 -8.01
N PHE A 77 11.35 -10.90 -6.75
CA PHE A 77 12.32 -10.91 -5.67
C PHE A 77 12.34 -12.28 -5.03
N ASP A 78 13.52 -12.88 -4.97
CA ASP A 78 13.77 -14.09 -4.23
C ASP A 78 14.16 -13.68 -2.80
N CYS A 79 13.30 -13.97 -1.82
CA CYS A 79 13.45 -13.57 -0.44
C CYS A 79 13.64 -14.77 0.49
N THR A 80 14.58 -14.63 1.41
CA THR A 80 14.85 -15.61 2.47
C THR A 80 14.66 -15.00 3.84
N LEU A 81 14.24 -15.83 4.79
CA LEU A 81 14.08 -15.45 6.19
C LEU A 81 15.17 -16.11 7.05
N SER A 82 15.71 -15.38 8.01
CA SER A 82 16.66 -15.93 8.99
C SER A 82 16.01 -16.94 9.95
N ARG A 83 14.70 -16.82 10.16
CA ARG A 83 13.91 -17.58 11.12
C ARG A 83 12.53 -17.88 10.53
N ALA A 84 11.97 -19.02 10.90
CA ALA A 84 10.64 -19.42 10.46
C ALA A 84 9.57 -18.44 10.96
N PRO A 85 8.56 -18.09 10.13
CA PRO A 85 7.44 -17.26 10.55
C PRO A 85 6.68 -17.90 11.73
N LYS A 86 6.17 -17.05 12.62
CA LYS A 86 5.19 -17.51 13.62
C LYS A 86 3.86 -17.69 12.89
N SER A 87 3.22 -18.85 13.06
CA SER A 87 1.86 -19.05 12.57
C SER A 87 0.92 -18.06 13.27
N ASP A 88 0.29 -17.18 12.50
CA ASP A 88 -0.71 -16.21 12.98
C ASP A 88 -2.14 -16.66 12.69
N VAL A 89 -2.32 -17.87 12.14
CA VAL A 89 -3.62 -18.48 11.88
C VAL A 89 -4.41 -18.53 13.19
N LEU A 90 -5.30 -17.55 13.36
CA LEU A 90 -6.29 -17.61 14.42
C LEU A 90 -7.16 -18.85 14.15
N PRO A 91 -7.33 -19.77 15.14
CA PRO A 91 -8.19 -20.92 14.94
C PRO A 91 -9.59 -20.45 14.56
N ASN A 92 -10.01 -20.73 13.32
CA ASN A 92 -11.34 -20.36 12.83
C ASN A 92 -12.41 -21.15 13.62
N PRO A 93 -13.26 -20.49 14.45
CA PRO A 93 -14.26 -21.19 15.25
C PRO A 93 -15.35 -21.85 14.39
N ALA A 94 -15.58 -21.39 13.15
CA ALA A 94 -16.60 -21.95 12.24
C ALA A 94 -16.16 -23.26 11.54
N LYS A 95 -14.86 -23.60 11.58
CA LYS A 95 -14.34 -24.90 11.12
C LYS A 95 -14.14 -25.91 12.24
N GLN A 96 -14.59 -25.63 13.47
CA GLN A 96 -14.62 -26.61 14.56
C GLN A 96 -15.88 -27.50 14.48
N LYS A 97 -16.04 -28.26 13.38
CA LYS A 97 -16.98 -29.39 13.42
C LYS A 97 -16.37 -30.48 14.31
N LYS A 98 -16.72 -30.46 15.60
CA LYS A 98 -16.52 -31.51 16.62
C LYS A 98 -15.33 -32.45 16.34
N ALA A 99 -14.10 -31.97 16.47
CA ALA A 99 -12.93 -32.83 16.51
C ALA A 99 -12.45 -33.01 17.95
N LYS A 100 -12.18 -34.26 18.33
CA LYS A 100 -11.44 -34.73 19.51
C LYS A 100 -10.24 -33.80 19.82
N PRO A 101 -9.76 -33.66 21.07
CA PRO A 101 -8.62 -32.80 21.38
C PRO A 101 -7.47 -33.11 20.42
N ALA A 102 -7.25 -32.21 19.46
CA ALA A 102 -6.20 -32.36 18.49
C ALA A 102 -4.88 -32.06 19.20
N PRO A 103 -3.81 -32.81 18.92
CA PRO A 103 -2.45 -32.39 19.28
C PRO A 103 -2.26 -30.93 18.84
N GLN A 104 -1.50 -30.14 19.61
CA GLN A 104 -1.06 -28.80 19.21
C GLN A 104 -0.59 -28.84 17.74
N PRO A 105 -0.90 -27.83 16.91
CA PRO A 105 -0.58 -27.89 15.48
C PRO A 105 0.90 -28.22 15.30
N THR A 106 1.15 -29.41 14.76
CA THR A 106 2.39 -29.73 14.05
C THR A 106 2.67 -28.60 13.08
N ALA A 107 3.94 -28.20 12.97
CA ALA A 107 4.45 -27.06 12.19
C ALA A 107 3.53 -26.64 11.03
N THR A 108 3.13 -25.35 11.00
CA THR A 108 2.35 -24.79 9.90
C THR A 108 3.14 -24.92 8.61
N ASP A 109 2.53 -25.51 7.58
CA ASP A 109 3.09 -25.58 6.23
C ASP A 109 2.85 -24.25 5.53
N PHE A 110 3.93 -23.53 5.21
CA PHE A 110 3.88 -22.22 4.56
C PHE A 110 3.90 -22.29 3.02
N THR A 111 3.91 -23.48 2.43
CA THR A 111 3.91 -23.63 0.97
C THR A 111 2.65 -23.03 0.36
N ASN A 112 2.80 -22.16 -0.64
CA ASN A 112 1.75 -21.38 -1.29
C ASN A 112 0.97 -20.42 -0.36
N VAL A 113 1.45 -20.15 0.85
CA VAL A 113 0.89 -19.08 1.67
C VAL A 113 1.19 -17.76 0.98
N LYS A 114 0.17 -16.91 0.90
CA LYS A 114 0.22 -15.62 0.21
C LYS A 114 0.19 -14.52 1.25
N GLN A 115 1.13 -13.58 1.15
CA GLN A 115 1.21 -12.42 2.03
C GLN A 115 1.46 -11.16 1.22
N MET A 116 1.02 -10.03 1.74
CA MET A 116 1.29 -8.74 1.14
C MET A 116 2.64 -8.19 1.62
N PHE A 117 3.18 -7.22 0.91
CA PHE A 117 4.24 -6.34 1.42
C PHE A 117 3.95 -4.89 1.03
N VAL A 118 4.50 -3.95 1.81
CA VAL A 118 4.34 -2.50 1.57
C VAL A 118 5.63 -1.85 1.07
N ASP A 119 5.52 -0.70 0.44
CA ASP A 119 6.66 0.18 0.15
C ASP A 119 7.11 0.97 1.41
N GLY A 120 8.14 1.80 1.25
CA GLY A 120 8.64 2.66 2.33
C GLY A 120 7.65 3.74 2.81
N GLN A 121 6.50 3.90 2.14
CA GLN A 121 5.42 4.80 2.54
C GLN A 121 4.24 4.05 3.17
N GLY A 122 4.34 2.73 3.35
CA GLY A 122 3.26 1.90 3.90
C GLY A 122 2.14 1.57 2.90
N ASN A 123 2.35 1.82 1.59
CA ASN A 123 1.38 1.43 0.57
C ASN A 123 1.67 0.01 0.10
N ILE A 124 0.61 -0.78 -0.13
CA ILE A 124 0.72 -2.15 -0.63
C ILE A 124 1.40 -2.11 -2.00
N ALA A 125 2.60 -2.65 -2.05
CA ALA A 125 3.47 -2.57 -3.22
C ALA A 125 3.57 -3.91 -3.96
N GLY A 126 3.03 -4.98 -3.39
CA GLY A 126 3.02 -6.30 -4.01
C GLY A 126 2.64 -7.41 -3.04
N GLY A 127 3.05 -8.63 -3.35
CA GLY A 127 2.84 -9.78 -2.48
C GLY A 127 3.85 -10.90 -2.70
N CYS A 128 3.97 -11.76 -1.70
CA CYS A 128 4.89 -12.89 -1.61
C CYS A 128 4.14 -14.21 -1.53
N ASN A 129 4.72 -15.23 -2.17
CA ASN A 129 4.28 -16.62 -2.12
C ASN A 129 5.34 -17.46 -1.39
N GLY A 130 4.92 -18.27 -0.42
CA GLY A 130 5.82 -19.18 0.29
C GLY A 130 6.18 -20.37 -0.59
N GLU A 131 7.47 -20.68 -0.69
CA GLU A 131 7.99 -21.73 -1.57
C GLU A 131 8.29 -23.04 -0.85
N ASP A 132 8.46 -22.98 0.47
CA ASP A 132 8.75 -24.14 1.30
C ASP A 132 7.88 -24.21 2.56
N ALA A 133 7.73 -25.42 3.09
CA ALA A 133 6.89 -25.68 4.25
C ALA A 133 7.39 -25.02 5.54
N ALA A 134 8.68 -24.73 5.66
CA ALA A 134 9.25 -24.04 6.82
C ALA A 134 9.02 -22.53 6.78
N GLY A 135 8.61 -22.00 5.61
CA GLY A 135 8.40 -20.58 5.38
C GLY A 135 9.71 -19.80 5.35
N LEU A 136 10.83 -20.43 4.98
CA LEU A 136 12.13 -19.76 4.95
C LEU A 136 12.44 -19.13 3.59
N HIS A 137 11.76 -19.56 2.53
CA HIS A 137 11.90 -19.07 1.16
C HIS A 137 10.56 -18.56 0.62
N TRP A 138 10.61 -17.39 -0.01
CA TRP A 138 9.45 -16.68 -0.55
C TRP A 138 9.79 -16.03 -1.88
N ILE A 139 8.92 -16.17 -2.88
CA ILE A 139 9.00 -15.35 -4.10
C ILE A 139 8.01 -14.19 -3.99
N CYS A 140 8.55 -12.97 -4.00
CA CYS A 140 7.78 -11.74 -3.94
C CYS A 140 7.69 -11.09 -5.31
N TYR A 141 6.51 -10.59 -5.64
CA TYR A 141 6.20 -9.93 -6.89
C TYR A 141 5.79 -8.50 -6.61
N ALA A 142 6.37 -7.53 -7.31
CA ALA A 142 6.03 -6.13 -7.20
C ALA A 142 4.90 -5.73 -8.15
N GLY A 143 4.07 -4.81 -7.67
CA GLY A 143 3.04 -4.13 -8.44
C GLY A 143 2.05 -5.06 -9.11
N GLN A 144 1.81 -4.76 -10.38
CA GLN A 144 0.84 -5.48 -11.19
C GLN A 144 1.16 -6.97 -11.34
N ARG A 145 2.45 -7.37 -11.23
CA ARG A 145 2.80 -8.78 -11.31
C ARG A 145 2.21 -9.59 -10.15
N ALA A 146 2.15 -9.02 -8.93
CA ALA A 146 1.49 -9.66 -7.79
C ALA A 146 0.00 -9.92 -8.02
N VAL A 147 -0.66 -9.00 -8.72
CA VAL A 147 -2.07 -9.14 -9.10
C VAL A 147 -2.23 -10.25 -10.16
N THR A 148 -1.35 -10.26 -11.16
CA THR A 148 -1.35 -11.27 -12.22
C THR A 148 -1.12 -12.69 -11.68
N GLU A 149 -0.22 -12.85 -10.71
CA GLU A 149 0.00 -14.13 -10.00
C GLU A 149 -1.12 -14.48 -8.99
N GLY A 150 -2.12 -13.59 -8.85
CA GLY A 150 -3.27 -13.78 -7.97
C GLY A 150 -2.88 -13.82 -6.49
N ILE A 151 -1.82 -13.12 -6.10
CA ILE A 151 -1.38 -13.02 -4.70
C ILE A 151 -2.19 -11.93 -3.99
N ILE A 152 -2.42 -10.81 -4.67
CA ILE A 152 -3.26 -9.70 -4.18
C ILE A 152 -4.34 -9.37 -5.21
N ALA A 153 -5.46 -8.81 -4.74
CA ALA A 153 -6.48 -8.29 -5.63
C ALA A 153 -6.06 -6.92 -6.20
N GLN A 154 -6.57 -6.58 -7.39
CA GLN A 154 -6.23 -5.33 -8.09
C GLN A 154 -6.52 -4.08 -7.28
N ASP A 155 -7.61 -4.08 -6.53
CA ASP A 155 -8.07 -2.96 -5.73
C ASP A 155 -7.18 -2.71 -4.52
N LEU A 156 -6.45 -3.71 -4.03
CA LEU A 156 -5.51 -3.58 -2.91
C LEU A 156 -4.19 -2.91 -3.30
N LEU A 157 -3.77 -3.04 -4.56
CA LEU A 157 -2.48 -2.50 -4.98
C LEU A 157 -2.45 -0.97 -4.85
N GLY A 158 -1.46 -0.46 -4.11
CA GLY A 158 -1.29 0.96 -3.82
C GLY A 158 -2.13 1.49 -2.66
N GLN A 159 -3.00 0.68 -2.04
CA GLN A 159 -3.70 1.10 -0.82
C GLN A 159 -2.74 1.24 0.35
N HIS A 160 -2.96 2.24 1.19
CA HIS A 160 -2.17 2.43 2.40
C HIS A 160 -2.62 1.47 3.52
N LEU A 161 -1.65 0.86 4.21
CA LEU A 161 -1.89 0.09 5.42
C LEU A 161 -1.46 0.90 6.65
N GLU A 162 -2.41 1.14 7.56
CA GLU A 162 -2.16 1.82 8.84
C GLU A 162 -1.30 0.97 9.80
N ALA A 163 -1.38 -0.35 9.67
CA ALA A 163 -0.61 -1.31 10.47
C ALA A 163 -0.51 -2.67 9.75
N PRO A 164 0.50 -3.50 10.10
CA PRO A 164 0.58 -4.87 9.63
C PRO A 164 -0.68 -5.68 10.00
N THR A 165 -1.08 -6.58 9.10
CA THR A 165 -2.30 -7.38 9.22
C THR A 165 -1.95 -8.84 9.56
N ARG A 166 -2.95 -9.56 10.10
CA ARG A 166 -2.89 -11.03 10.25
C ARG A 166 -3.68 -11.69 9.12
N GLY A 167 -3.18 -12.84 8.65
CA GLY A 167 -3.76 -13.64 7.57
C GLY A 167 -4.74 -14.71 8.03
#